data_AF-A0A2X3E7X3-F1
#
_entry.id   AF-A0A2X3E7X3-F1
#
_cell.length_a   1.000
_cell.length_b   1.000
_cell.length_c   1.000
_cell.angle_alpha   90.00
_cell.angle_beta   90.00
_cell.angle_gamma   90.00
#
_symmetry.space_group_name_H-M   'P 1'
#
loop_
_entity.id
_entity.type
_entity.pdbx_description
1 polymer ?
#
loop_
_entity_poly.entity_id
_entity_poly.type
_entity_poly.pdbx_seq_one_letter_code
_entity_poly.pdbx_strand_id
1 'polypeptide(L)'
;MIHEQITRLFHAFRRDSHPMAVMCGITGALAAFYHDSLDVNNPRHREIAAYRLLSKMPTMAAMCYKYSIGQPFVYPRNDLSYAATSCA
;
A
#
# COMPACT_ATOMS: atom_id res chain seq x y z
N MET A 1 8.96 -2.44 4.03
CA MET A 1 7.98 -1.58 4.75
C MET A 1 7.45 -0.48 3.85
N ILE A 2 6.26 0.05 4.15
CA ILE A 2 5.65 1.21 3.47
C ILE A 2 6.32 2.48 3.99
N HIS A 3 6.45 3.50 3.16
CA HIS A 3 7.01 4.79 3.57
C HIS A 3 6.01 5.55 4.45
N GLU A 4 6.46 6.14 5.56
CA GLU A 4 5.60 6.80 6.55
C GLU A 4 4.82 8.00 5.98
N GLN A 5 5.33 8.63 4.92
CA GLN A 5 4.60 9.67 4.20
C GLN A 5 3.30 9.15 3.55
N ILE A 6 3.26 7.88 3.16
CA ILE A 6 2.05 7.24 2.62
C ILE A 6 1.00 7.10 3.74
N THR A 7 1.43 6.80 4.97
CA THR A 7 0.54 6.75 6.15
C THR A 7 -0.13 8.11 6.39
N ARG A 8 0.59 9.22 6.16
CA ARG A 8 0.00 10.57 6.22
C ARG A 8 -1.02 10.80 5.11
N LEU A 9 -0.77 10.27 3.91
CA LEU A 9 -1.72 10.35 2.80
C LEU A 9 -3.04 9.65 3.10
N PHE A 10 -3.04 8.54 3.85
CA PHE A 10 -4.28 7.91 4.33
C PHE A 10 -5.13 8.87 5.17
N HIS A 11 -4.50 9.70 6.01
CA HIS A 11 -5.19 10.69 6.83
C HIS A 11 -5.74 11.88 6.04
N ALA A 12 -5.29 12.10 4.80
CA ALA A 12 -5.80 13.16 3.93
C ALA A 12 -7.17 12.81 3.32
N PHE A 13 -7.54 11.52 3.27
CA PHE A 13 -8.87 11.10 2.84
C PHE A 13 -9.92 11.39 3.91
N ARG A 14 -11.20 11.36 3.53
CA ARG A 14 -12.30 11.47 4.49
C ARG A 14 -12.58 10.10 5.09
N ARG A 15 -12.98 10.05 6.36
CA ARG A 15 -13.35 8.76 7.02
C ARG A 15 -14.52 8.05 6.35
N ASP A 16 -15.43 8.79 5.69
CA ASP A 16 -16.58 8.22 4.97
C ASP A 16 -16.25 7.80 3.52
N SER A 17 -14.99 7.92 3.08
CA SER A 17 -14.61 7.53 1.72
C SER A 17 -14.69 6.02 1.55
N HIS A 18 -15.24 5.57 0.42
CA HIS A 18 -15.31 4.15 0.10
C HIS A 18 -13.88 3.56 0.09
N PRO A 19 -13.62 2.43 0.75
CA PRO A 19 -12.27 1.89 0.92
C PRO A 19 -11.57 1.62 -0.42
N MET A 20 -12.33 1.27 -1.46
CA MET A 20 -11.79 1.12 -2.82
C MET A 20 -11.27 2.45 -3.42
N ALA A 21 -11.91 3.59 -3.12
CA ALA A 21 -11.45 4.89 -3.60
C ALA A 21 -10.12 5.30 -2.95
N VAL A 22 -9.99 5.03 -1.65
CA VAL A 22 -8.75 5.24 -0.89
C VAL A 22 -7.64 4.33 -1.43
N MET A 23 -7.94 3.04 -1.66
CA MET A 23 -7.00 2.09 -2.25
C MET A 23 -6.48 2.55 -3.62
N CYS A 24 -7.37 3.00 -4.51
CA CYS A 24 -6.99 3.49 -5.84
C CYS A 24 -6.10 4.73 -5.75
N GLY A 25 -6.45 5.71 -4.90
CA GLY A 25 -5.65 6.93 -4.73
C GLY A 25 -4.24 6.64 -4.23
N ILE A 26 -4.11 5.72 -3.29
CA ILE A 26 -2.82 5.37 -2.69
C ILE A 26 -1.96 4.54 -3.64
N THR A 27 -2.58 3.62 -4.39
CA THR A 27 -1.89 2.85 -5.41
C THR A 27 -1.32 3.77 -6.50
N GLY A 28 -2.05 4.81 -6.89
CA GLY A 28 -1.55 5.84 -7.80
C GLY A 28 -0.41 6.67 -7.21
N ALA A 29 -0.50 7.01 -5.92
CA ALA A 29 0.55 7.77 -5.23
C ALA A 29 1.89 7.01 -5.12
N LEU A 30 1.89 5.67 -5.18
CA LEU A 30 3.13 4.88 -5.20
C LEU A 30 4.08 5.28 -6.33
N ALA A 31 3.54 5.72 -7.47
CA ALA A 31 4.37 6.18 -8.59
C ALA A 31 5.20 7.41 -8.24
N ALA A 32 4.68 8.30 -7.38
CA ALA A 32 5.40 9.49 -6.92
C ALA A 32 6.53 9.15 -5.93
N PHE A 33 6.34 8.11 -5.10
CA PHE A 33 7.34 7.68 -4.11
C PHE A 33 8.40 6.73 -4.66
N TYR A 34 8.10 6.03 -5.76
CA TYR A 34 8.97 5.00 -6.35
C TYR A 34 9.36 5.36 -7.80
N HIS A 35 9.87 6.58 -8.01
CA HIS A 35 10.27 7.06 -9.33
C HIS A 35 11.46 6.29 -9.95
N ASP A 36 12.27 5.64 -9.12
CA ASP A 36 13.48 4.92 -9.58
C ASP A 36 13.19 3.69 -10.45
N SER A 37 11.95 3.19 -10.43
CA SER A 37 11.53 1.96 -11.13
C SER A 37 10.34 2.20 -12.07
N LEU A 38 10.32 3.34 -12.76
CA LEU A 38 9.25 3.70 -13.70
C LEU A 38 9.55 3.36 -15.17
N ASP A 39 10.79 2.98 -15.51
CA ASP A 39 11.12 2.58 -16.88
C ASP A 39 10.55 1.19 -17.20
N VAL A 40 9.55 1.17 -18.09
CA VAL A 40 8.87 -0.05 -18.54
C VAL A 40 9.75 -0.89 -19.47
N ASN A 41 10.71 -0.27 -20.15
CA ASN A 41 11.57 -0.97 -21.11
C ASN A 41 12.67 -1.80 -20.41
N ASN A 42 13.05 -1.42 -19.18
CA ASN A 42 14.06 -2.14 -18.43
C ASN A 42 13.45 -3.38 -17.72
N PRO A 43 13.90 -4.61 -18.03
CA PRO A 43 13.38 -5.82 -17.39
C PRO A 43 13.57 -5.82 -15.87
N ARG A 44 14.66 -5.24 -15.36
CA ARG A 44 14.94 -5.16 -13.93
C ARG A 44 13.96 -4.23 -13.20
N HIS A 45 13.59 -3.12 -13.84
CA HIS A 45 12.63 -2.19 -13.24
C HIS A 45 11.22 -2.80 -13.18
N ARG A 46 10.82 -3.56 -14.20
CA ARG A 46 9.55 -4.30 -14.21
C ARG A 46 9.47 -5.31 -13.08
N GLU A 47 10.53 -6.09 -12.88
CA GLU A 47 10.60 -7.09 -11.81
C GLU A 47 10.52 -6.43 -10.42
N ILE A 48 11.31 -5.37 -10.20
CA ILE A 48 11.29 -4.62 -8.93
C ILE A 48 9.90 -4.00 -8.67
N ALA A 49 9.26 -3.42 -9.68
CA ALA A 49 7.93 -2.85 -9.57
C ALA A 49 6.88 -3.93 -9.24
N ALA A 50 6.94 -5.09 -9.89
CA ALA A 50 6.05 -6.22 -9.63
C ALA A 50 6.18 -6.71 -8.19
N TYR A 51 7.40 -6.94 -7.70
CA TYR A 51 7.65 -7.34 -6.30
C TYR A 51 7.21 -6.28 -5.29
N ARG A 52 7.40 -4.99 -5.59
CA ARG A 52 6.93 -3.88 -4.76
C ARG A 52 5.40 -3.85 -4.66
N LEU A 53 4.70 -4.06 -5.77
CA LEU A 53 3.24 -4.10 -5.79
C LEU A 53 2.70 -5.30 -5.01
N LEU A 54 3.20 -6.50 -5.30
CA LEU A 54 2.82 -7.74 -4.59
C LEU A 54 3.07 -7.63 -3.09
N SER A 55 4.23 -7.16 -2.67
CA SER A 55 4.55 -7.05 -1.24
C SER A 55 3.75 -6.00 -0.49
N LYS A 56 3.30 -4.92 -1.14
CA LYS A 56 2.64 -3.78 -0.48
C LYS A 56 1.11 -3.82 -0.58
N MET A 57 0.55 -4.47 -1.60
CA MET A 57 -0.90 -4.54 -1.80
C MET A 57 -1.67 -5.04 -0.56
N PRO A 58 -1.27 -6.16 0.06
CA PRO A 58 -1.95 -6.67 1.26
C PRO A 58 -1.95 -5.68 2.42
N THR A 59 -0.80 -5.05 2.68
CA THR A 59 -0.65 -4.08 3.76
C THR A 59 -1.49 -2.83 3.51
N MET A 60 -1.54 -2.33 2.27
CA MET A 60 -2.40 -1.20 1.91
C MET A 60 -3.88 -1.54 2.02
N ALA A 61 -4.28 -2.76 1.62
CA ALA A 61 -5.66 -3.23 1.73
C ALA A 61 -6.11 -3.30 3.20
N ALA A 62 -5.28 -3.87 4.08
CA ALA A 62 -5.51 -3.91 5.52
C ALA A 62 -5.64 -2.49 6.10
N MET A 63 -4.73 -1.58 5.72
CA MET A 63 -4.79 -0.18 6.16
C MET A 63 -6.06 0.54 5.68
N CYS A 64 -6.51 0.32 4.45
CA CYS A 64 -7.77 0.88 3.93
C CYS A 64 -8.97 0.40 4.75
N TYR A 65 -9.00 -0.88 5.10
CA TYR A 65 -10.05 -1.45 5.92
C TYR A 65 -10.05 -0.88 7.34
N LYS A 66 -8.88 -0.87 8.02
CA LYS A 66 -8.70 -0.28 9.35
C LYS A 66 -9.09 1.20 9.39
N TYR A 67 -8.74 1.95 8.34
CA TYR A 67 -9.11 3.35 8.21
C TYR A 67 -10.62 3.55 8.13
N SER A 68 -11.33 2.72 7.36
CA SER A 68 -12.79 2.78 7.22
C SER A 68 -13.54 2.52 8.54
N ILE A 69 -12.98 1.73 9.44
CA ILE A 69 -13.56 1.41 10.76
C ILE A 69 -12.98 2.26 11.91
N GLY A 70 -12.04 3.16 11.62
CA GLY A 70 -11.39 4.00 12.62
C GLY A 70 -10.44 3.28 13.57
N GLN A 71 -9.94 2.10 13.20
CA GLN A 71 -8.95 1.35 13.99
C GLN A 71 -7.51 1.80 13.67
N PRO A 72 -6.57 1.63 14.61
CA PRO A 72 -5.16 1.93 14.37
C PRO A 72 -4.57 1.03 13.27
N PHE A 73 -3.57 1.56 12.56
CA PHE A 73 -2.85 0.79 11.54
C PHE A 73 -1.98 -0.30 12.16
N VAL A 74 -1.92 -1.45 11.48
CA VAL A 74 -1.11 -2.59 11.88
C VAL A 74 0.08 -2.72 10.93
N TYR A 75 1.26 -2.91 11.51
CA TYR A 75 2.48 -3.13 10.75
C TYR A 75 2.59 -4.59 10.33
N PRO A 76 3.05 -4.87 9.09
CA PRO A 76 3.25 -6.23 8.63
C PRO A 76 4.32 -6.91 9.49
N ARG A 77 4.05 -8.13 9.94
CA ARG A 77 5.02 -8.97 10.65
C ARG A 77 5.66 -9.94 9.66
N ASN A 78 6.98 -10.03 9.69
CA ASN A 78 7.73 -10.92 8.79
C ASN A 78 7.52 -12.41 9.10
N ASP A 79 7.03 -12.73 10.30
CA ASP A 79 6.80 -14.11 10.76
C ASP A 79 5.47 -14.71 10.22
N LEU A 80 4.64 -13.89 9.55
CA LEU A 80 3.33 -14.28 9.05
C LEU A 80 3.36 -14.61 7.55
N SER A 81 2.54 -15.58 7.15
CA SER A 81 2.33 -15.91 5.74
C SER A 81 1.64 -14.77 4.99
N TYR A 82 1.83 -14.69 3.67
CA TYR A 82 1.28 -13.61 2.83
C TYR A 82 -0.22 -13.36 3.04
N ALA A 83 -1.02 -14.42 3.18
CA ALA A 83 -2.46 -14.34 3.42
C ALA A 83 -2.80 -13.86 4.85
N ALA A 84 -1.98 -14.22 5.85
CA ALA A 84 -2.17 -13.76 7.22
C ALA A 84 -1.85 -12.26 7.35
N THR A 85 -0.85 -11.77 6.62
CA THR A 85 -0.44 -10.35 6.62
C THR A 85 -1.50 -9.41 6.02
N SER A 86 -2.39 -9.90 5.14
CA SER A 86 -3.55 -9.11 4.66
C SER A 86 -4.67 -8.92 5.70
N CYS A 87 -4.78 -9.82 6.68
CA CYS A 87 -5.89 -9.82 7.65
C CYS A 87 -5.54 -9.15 8.99
N ALA A 88 -4.24 -8.91 9.24
CA ALA A 88 -3.74 -8.26 10.44
C ALA A 88 -3.93 -6.74 10.38
#